data_AF-A0A9P7FQ07-F1
#
_entry.id   AF-A0A9P7FQ07-F1
#
_cell.length_a   1.000
_cell.length_b   1.000
_cell.length_c   1.000
_cell.angle_alpha   90.00
_cell.angle_beta   90.00
_cell.angle_gamma   90.00
#
_symmetry.space_group_name_H-M   'P 1'
#
loop_
_entity.id
_entity.type
_entity.pdbx_description
1 polymer ?
#
loop_
_entity_poly.entity_id
_entity_poly.type
_entity_poly.pdbx_seq_one_letter_code
_entity_poly.pdbx_strand_id
1 'polypeptide(L)'
;MFSLFEDGPEYKKRLETPFTPPKVTFSDVHSVIPKHLHEKHTGKALLYIARDVLCAVVVYKLGCLIDPAAKTLVRAYGVAPVIATIAKWASWALYWHWQGVILAGWWCMAHEAGHGTLSNYSWFNHLVGYTLHTVSTPIACTIRFCWSNA
;
A
#
# COMPACT_ATOMS: atom_id res chain seq x y z
N MET A 1 5.06 36.11 -17.22
CA MET A 1 3.93 35.27 -17.67
C MET A 1 4.13 33.89 -17.05
N PHE A 2 3.15 33.38 -16.31
CA PHE A 2 3.30 32.23 -15.42
C PHE A 2 3.37 30.92 -16.23
N SER A 3 4.59 30.43 -16.48
CA SER A 3 4.88 29.13 -17.11
C SER A 3 4.20 27.92 -16.43
N LEU A 4 3.69 28.08 -15.20
CA LEU A 4 2.98 27.05 -14.45
C LEU A 4 1.63 26.62 -15.09
N PHE A 5 1.03 27.48 -15.92
CA PHE A 5 -0.25 27.23 -16.59
C PHE A 5 -0.10 27.03 -18.10
N GLU A 6 1.13 27.01 -18.61
CA GLU A 6 1.37 26.74 -20.03
C GLU A 6 1.69 25.27 -20.24
N ASP A 7 1.15 24.70 -21.31
CA ASP A 7 1.49 23.35 -21.70
C ASP A 7 2.99 23.21 -21.97
N GLY A 8 3.56 22.12 -21.45
CA GLY A 8 4.95 21.77 -21.67
C GLY A 8 5.29 21.66 -23.16
N PRO A 9 6.53 21.96 -23.55
CA PRO A 9 6.96 21.91 -24.95
C PRO A 9 6.76 20.51 -25.57
N GLU A 10 6.84 19.44 -24.77
CA GLU A 10 6.58 18.06 -25.22
C GLU A 10 5.12 17.83 -25.59
N TYR A 11 4.17 18.43 -24.87
CA TYR A 11 2.74 18.30 -25.15
C TYR A 11 2.38 19.03 -26.44
N LYS A 12 2.86 20.27 -26.61
CA LYS A 12 2.69 21.04 -27.85
C LYS A 12 3.26 20.30 -29.06
N LYS A 13 4.46 19.74 -28.93
CA LYS A 13 5.10 18.91 -29.97
C LYS A 13 4.30 17.65 -30.31
N ARG A 14 3.66 17.00 -29.32
CA ARG A 14 2.79 15.83 -29.57
C ARG A 14 1.52 16.20 -30.34
N LEU A 15 0.93 17.37 -30.06
CA LEU A 15 -0.24 17.87 -30.80
C LEU A 15 0.08 18.15 -32.26
N GLU A 16 1.30 18.60 -32.55
CA GLU A 16 1.77 18.88 -33.92
C GLU A 16 2.13 17.61 -34.71
N THR A 17 2.39 16.49 -34.04
CA THR A 17 2.66 15.22 -34.70
C THR A 17 1.36 14.46 -35.00
N PRO A 18 1.02 14.17 -36.27
CA PRO A 18 -0.16 13.39 -36.60
C PRO A 18 -0.03 11.98 -36.02
N PHE A 19 -0.92 11.63 -35.09
CA PHE A 19 -0.95 10.30 -34.50
C PHE A 19 -1.38 9.27 -35.56
N THR A 20 -0.52 8.29 -35.80
CA THR A 20 -0.86 7.11 -36.60
C THR A 20 -0.85 5.90 -35.67
N PRO A 21 -1.99 5.20 -35.50
CA PRO A 21 -2.01 4.02 -34.64
C PRO A 21 -1.03 2.97 -35.19
N PRO A 22 -0.23 2.34 -34.32
CA PRO A 22 0.67 1.27 -34.73
C PRO A 22 -0.11 0.17 -35.46
N LYS A 23 0.46 -0.37 -36.54
CA LYS A 23 -0.09 -1.55 -37.23
C LYS A 23 0.14 -2.86 -36.47
N VAL A 24 0.93 -2.80 -35.39
CA VAL A 24 1.27 -3.95 -34.54
C VAL A 24 0.03 -4.37 -33.78
N THR A 25 -0.32 -5.65 -33.87
CA THR A 25 -1.45 -6.21 -33.12
C THR A 25 -1.02 -6.56 -31.70
N PHE A 26 -1.98 -6.65 -30.78
CA PHE A 26 -1.70 -7.11 -29.41
C PHE A 26 -1.09 -8.53 -29.37
N SER A 27 -1.48 -9.38 -30.34
CA SER A 27 -0.92 -10.73 -30.50
C SER A 27 0.56 -10.70 -30.85
N ASP A 28 0.98 -9.78 -31.73
CA ASP A 28 2.39 -9.64 -32.12
C ASP A 28 3.23 -9.26 -30.92
N VAL A 29 2.77 -8.30 -30.10
CA VAL A 29 3.47 -7.89 -28.87
C VAL A 29 3.55 -9.05 -27.89
N HIS A 30 2.43 -9.73 -27.65
CA HIS A 30 2.36 -10.86 -26.71
C HIS A 30 3.23 -12.05 -27.15
N SER A 31 3.43 -12.25 -28.45
CA SER A 31 4.26 -13.33 -28.99
C SER A 31 5.76 -13.14 -28.73
N VAL A 32 6.21 -11.89 -28.57
CA VAL A 32 7.61 -11.54 -28.31
C VAL A 32 7.97 -11.69 -26.83
N ILE A 33 6.97 -11.69 -25.94
CA ILE A 33 7.19 -11.83 -24.50
C ILE A 33 7.62 -13.28 -24.18
N PRO A 34 8.78 -13.49 -23.52
CA PRO A 34 9.23 -14.81 -23.12
C PRO A 34 8.17 -15.57 -22.31
N LYS A 35 7.93 -16.85 -22.67
CA LYS A 35 6.88 -17.69 -22.06
C LYS A 35 6.97 -17.80 -20.53
N HIS A 36 8.18 -17.80 -19.97
CA HIS A 36 8.39 -17.88 -18.53
C HIS A 36 7.87 -16.63 -17.78
N LEU A 37 7.71 -15.48 -18.44
CA LEU A 37 7.09 -14.29 -17.84
C LEU A 37 5.57 -14.42 -17.71
N HIS A 38 4.96 -15.37 -18.42
CA HIS A 38 3.53 -15.65 -18.32
C HIS A 38 3.22 -16.63 -17.17
N GLU A 39 4.25 -17.27 -16.61
CA GLU A 39 4.10 -18.23 -15.52
C GLU A 39 3.97 -17.50 -14.18
N LYS A 40 2.82 -17.70 -13.53
CA LYS A 40 2.54 -17.14 -12.21
C LYS A 40 3.22 -17.98 -11.12
N HIS A 41 4.07 -17.35 -10.32
CA HIS A 41 4.72 -18.00 -9.18
C HIS A 41 3.93 -17.83 -7.88
N THR A 42 3.05 -18.77 -7.58
CA THR A 42 2.20 -18.72 -6.38
C THR A 42 2.99 -18.72 -5.07
N GLY A 43 4.15 -19.40 -5.01
CA GLY A 43 5.01 -19.37 -3.82
C GLY A 43 5.58 -17.98 -3.52
N LYS A 44 5.99 -17.24 -4.57
CA LYS A 44 6.45 -15.84 -4.43
C LYS A 44 5.30 -14.94 -4.00
N ALA A 45 4.12 -15.11 -4.59
CA ALA A 45 2.92 -14.37 -4.20
C ALA A 45 2.57 -14.59 -2.71
N LEU A 46 2.55 -15.85 -2.25
CA LEU A 46 2.33 -16.19 -0.84
C LEU A 46 3.37 -15.57 0.09
N LEU A 47 4.65 -15.58 -0.30
CA LEU A 47 5.72 -14.95 0.48
C LEU A 47 5.50 -13.44 0.63
N TYR A 48 5.12 -12.74 -0.45
CA TYR A 48 4.82 -11.31 -0.38
C TYR A 48 3.58 -11.02 0.46
N ILE A 49 2.52 -11.83 0.34
CA ILE A 49 1.34 -11.70 1.18
C ILE A 49 1.72 -11.89 2.66
N ALA A 50 2.47 -12.95 2.98
CA ALA A 50 2.90 -13.23 4.36
C ALA A 50 3.79 -12.11 4.92
N ARG A 51 4.71 -11.58 4.11
CA ARG A 51 5.53 -10.40 4.47
C ARG A 51 4.64 -9.20 4.81
N ASP A 52 3.66 -8.89 3.98
CA ASP A 52 2.82 -7.72 4.17
C ASP A 52 1.89 -7.88 5.38
N VAL A 53 1.39 -9.10 5.62
CA VAL A 53 0.67 -9.45 6.86
C VAL A 53 1.57 -9.22 8.07
N LEU A 54 2.80 -9.71 8.04
CA LEU A 54 3.75 -9.55 9.13
C LEU A 54 4.05 -8.07 9.40
N CYS A 55 4.33 -7.30 8.35
CA CYS A 55 4.57 -5.86 8.48
C CYS A 55 3.36 -5.13 9.08
N ALA A 56 2.14 -5.44 8.62
CA ALA A 56 0.91 -4.84 9.13
C ALA A 56 0.71 -5.16 10.62
N VAL A 57 0.96 -6.40 11.04
CA VAL A 57 0.84 -6.81 12.45
C VAL A 57 1.91 -6.14 13.30
N VAL A 58 3.16 -6.09 12.85
CA VAL A 58 4.26 -5.46 13.59
C VAL A 58 3.99 -3.97 13.81
N VAL A 59 3.64 -3.23 12.75
CA VAL A 59 3.35 -1.79 12.85
C VAL A 59 2.12 -1.54 13.71
N TYR A 60 1.07 -2.36 13.60
CA TYR A 60 -0.09 -2.30 14.49
C TYR A 60 0.30 -2.47 15.97
N LYS A 61 1.12 -3.47 16.29
CA LYS A 61 1.60 -3.69 17.67
C LYS A 61 2.44 -2.53 18.17
N LEU A 62 3.30 -1.94 17.34
CA LEU A 62 4.05 -0.73 17.68
C LEU A 62 3.11 0.45 17.95
N GLY A 63 2.05 0.61 17.16
CA GLY A 63 1.00 1.60 17.40
C GLY A 63 0.36 1.47 18.78
N CYS A 64 0.04 0.24 19.23
CA CYS A 64 -0.51 -0.02 20.57
C CYS A 64 0.45 0.35 21.71
N LEU A 65 1.75 0.51 21.45
CA LEU A 65 2.75 0.86 22.45
C LEU A 65 2.98 2.37 22.58
N ILE A 66 2.43 3.20 21.68
CA ILE A 66 2.64 4.66 21.68
C ILE A 66 2.15 5.29 23.00
N ASP A 67 0.95 4.94 23.45
CA ASP A 67 0.36 5.49 24.68
C ASP A 67 1.08 5.02 25.96
N PRO A 68 1.34 3.72 26.16
CA PRO A 68 2.20 3.24 27.25
C PRO A 68 3.59 3.88 27.26
N ALA A 69 4.21 4.06 26.09
CA ALA A 69 5.53 4.69 25.96
C ALA A 69 5.50 6.16 26.40
N ALA A 70 4.51 6.93 25.94
CA ALA A 70 4.34 8.33 26.33
C ALA A 70 4.13 8.48 27.85
N LYS A 71 3.33 7.60 28.47
CA LYS A 71 3.14 7.57 29.93
C LYS A 71 4.42 7.22 30.68
N THR A 72 5.21 6.28 30.14
CA THR A 72 6.49 5.85 30.73
C THR A 72 7.54 6.96 30.66
N LEU A 73 7.61 7.71 29.56
CA LEU A 73 8.52 8.86 29.40
C LEU A 73 8.31 9.90 30.50
N VAL A 74 7.05 10.22 30.82
CA VAL A 74 6.74 11.19 31.88
C VAL A 74 7.01 10.60 33.27
N ARG A 75 6.53 9.37 33.54
CA ARG A 75 6.56 8.79 34.90
C ARG A 75 7.92 8.24 35.32
N ALA A 76 8.62 7.53 34.43
CA ALA A 76 9.85 6.83 34.75
C ALA A 76 11.11 7.66 34.45
N TYR A 77 11.07 8.45 33.37
CA TYR A 77 12.22 9.22 32.91
C TYR A 77 12.14 10.71 33.24
N GLY A 78 11.05 11.17 33.87
CA GLY A 78 10.88 12.57 34.29
C GLY A 78 10.82 13.57 33.14
N VAL A 79 10.52 13.12 31.92
CA VAL A 79 10.44 14.00 30.74
C VAL A 79 9.28 14.97 30.90
N ALA A 80 9.50 16.24 30.55
CA ALA A 80 8.48 17.28 30.60
C ALA A 80 7.21 16.84 29.81
N PRO A 81 5.99 17.00 30.37
CA PRO A 81 4.76 16.52 29.73
C PRO A 81 4.53 17.04 28.31
N VAL A 82 4.97 18.27 28.03
CA VAL A 82 4.87 18.88 26.70
C VAL A 82 5.72 18.13 25.66
N ILE A 83 6.94 17.71 26.04
CA ILE A 83 7.85 16.98 25.14
C ILE A 83 7.29 15.58 24.88
N ALA A 84 6.81 14.89 25.92
CA ALA A 84 6.19 13.59 25.78
C ALA A 84 4.93 13.64 24.90
N THR A 85 4.16 14.72 24.98
CA THR A 85 2.96 14.94 24.13
C THR A 85 3.36 15.13 22.66
N ILE A 86 4.36 15.97 22.38
CA ILE A 86 4.87 16.15 21.01
C ILE A 86 5.38 14.83 20.44
N ALA A 87 6.16 14.07 21.22
CA ALA A 87 6.66 12.76 20.82
C ALA A 87 5.54 11.75 20.55
N LYS A 88 4.48 11.74 21.37
CA LYS A 88 3.27 10.91 21.15
C LYS A 88 2.62 11.23 19.81
N TRP A 89 2.35 12.51 19.54
CA TRP A 89 1.70 12.92 18.29
C TRP A 89 2.55 12.66 17.05
N ALA A 90 3.86 12.90 17.14
CA ALA A 90 4.80 12.54 16.06
C ALA A 90 4.79 11.03 15.78
N SER A 91 4.77 10.20 16.83
CA SER A 91 4.67 8.74 16.71
C SER A 91 3.35 8.31 16.08
N TRP A 92 2.23 8.95 16.43
CA TRP A 92 0.92 8.70 15.81
C TRP A 92 0.90 9.09 14.33
N ALA A 93 1.49 10.22 13.95
CA ALA A 93 1.58 10.65 12.56
C ALA A 93 2.39 9.65 11.72
N LEU A 94 3.54 9.20 12.23
CA LEU A 94 4.35 8.16 11.59
C LEU A 94 3.59 6.84 11.48
N TYR A 95 2.91 6.42 12.54
CA TYR A 95 2.09 5.21 12.54
C TYR A 95 1.01 5.27 11.46
N TRP A 96 0.24 6.36 11.37
CA TRP A 96 -0.80 6.48 10.34
C TRP A 96 -0.24 6.46 8.93
N HIS A 97 0.89 7.15 8.70
CA HIS A 97 1.54 7.14 7.40
C HIS A 97 1.94 5.71 6.99
N TRP A 98 2.71 5.02 7.83
CA TRP A 98 3.23 3.69 7.49
C TRP A 98 2.14 2.61 7.49
N GLN A 99 1.24 2.61 8.46
CA GLN A 99 0.11 1.67 8.50
C GLN A 99 -0.81 1.89 7.30
N GLY A 100 -1.07 3.15 6.93
CA GLY A 100 -1.86 3.51 5.75
C GLY A 100 -1.24 2.99 4.45
N VAL A 101 0.07 3.18 4.26
CA VAL A 101 0.80 2.68 3.08
C VAL A 101 0.73 1.15 2.98
N ILE A 102 0.93 0.43 4.09
CA ILE A 102 0.85 -1.04 4.10
C ILE A 102 -0.56 -1.52 3.72
N LEU A 103 -1.60 -0.92 4.30
CA LEU A 103 -2.99 -1.29 4.03
C LEU A 103 -3.42 -0.94 2.60
N ALA A 104 -2.93 0.16 2.04
CA ALA A 104 -3.10 0.48 0.62
C ALA A 104 -2.44 -0.58 -0.28
N GLY A 105 -1.23 -1.04 0.08
CA GLY A 105 -0.57 -2.15 -0.61
C GLY A 105 -1.40 -3.44 -0.58
N TRP A 106 -1.99 -3.78 0.56
CA TRP A 106 -2.93 -4.89 0.69
C TRP A 106 -4.16 -4.76 -0.21
N TRP A 107 -4.76 -3.57 -0.27
CA TRP A 107 -5.89 -3.31 -1.15
C TRP A 107 -5.51 -3.48 -2.63
N CYS A 108 -4.35 -2.98 -3.05
CA CYS A 108 -3.84 -3.18 -4.40
C CYS A 108 -3.63 -4.67 -4.70
N MET A 109 -2.99 -5.43 -3.80
CA MET A 109 -2.82 -6.87 -3.99
C MET A 109 -4.15 -7.63 -4.08
N ALA A 110 -5.16 -7.22 -3.31
CA ALA A 110 -6.49 -7.82 -3.37
C ALA A 110 -7.18 -7.53 -4.72
N HIS A 111 -7.05 -6.30 -5.23
CA HIS A 111 -7.52 -5.94 -6.58
C HIS A 111 -6.83 -6.77 -7.67
N GLU A 112 -5.51 -6.92 -7.58
CA GLU A 112 -4.73 -7.75 -8.51
C GLU A 112 -5.08 -9.24 -8.42
N ALA A 113 -5.43 -9.74 -7.22
CA ALA A 113 -6.00 -11.07 -7.04
C ALA A 113 -7.31 -11.24 -7.83
N GLY A 114 -8.15 -10.19 -7.88
CA GLY A 114 -9.37 -10.15 -8.70
C GLY A 114 -9.11 -10.33 -10.20
N HIS A 115 -7.96 -9.86 -10.69
CA HIS A 115 -7.49 -10.06 -12.07
C HIS A 115 -6.82 -11.42 -12.30
N GLY A 116 -6.70 -12.24 -11.24
CA GLY A 116 -6.13 -13.58 -11.30
C GLY A 116 -4.60 -13.61 -11.43
N THR A 117 -3.89 -12.57 -10.98
CA THR A 117 -2.43 -12.45 -11.18
C THR A 117 -1.59 -13.26 -10.19
N LEU A 118 -2.12 -13.61 -9.01
CA LEU A 118 -1.37 -14.27 -7.94
C LEU A 118 -1.09 -15.76 -8.20
N SER A 119 -2.05 -16.48 -8.80
CA SER A 119 -1.95 -17.92 -9.04
C SER A 119 -2.68 -18.33 -10.32
N ASN A 120 -2.30 -19.48 -10.87
CA ASN A 120 -3.03 -20.16 -11.93
C ASN A 120 -4.35 -20.76 -11.44
N TYR A 121 -4.53 -20.90 -10.12
CA TYR A 121 -5.76 -21.40 -9.52
C TYR A 121 -6.73 -20.25 -9.19
N SER A 122 -7.85 -20.17 -9.91
CA SER A 122 -8.84 -19.07 -9.72
C SER A 122 -9.42 -19.03 -8.30
N TRP A 123 -9.71 -20.20 -7.71
CA TRP A 123 -10.28 -20.28 -6.36
C TRP A 123 -9.35 -19.65 -5.31
N PHE A 124 -8.03 -19.82 -5.46
CA PHE A 124 -7.04 -19.26 -4.56
C PHE A 124 -7.01 -17.73 -4.66
N ASN A 125 -7.07 -17.22 -5.90
CA ASN A 125 -7.14 -15.78 -6.15
C ASN A 125 -8.40 -15.16 -5.54
N HIS A 126 -9.56 -15.81 -5.68
CA HIS A 126 -10.81 -15.33 -5.07
C HIS A 126 -10.76 -15.36 -3.54
N LEU A 127 -10.24 -16.44 -2.95
CA LEU A 127 -10.09 -16.56 -1.50
C LEU A 127 -9.20 -15.46 -0.93
N VAL A 128 -8.02 -15.25 -1.52
CA VAL A 128 -7.07 -14.21 -1.09
C VAL A 128 -7.65 -12.82 -1.30
N GLY A 129 -8.18 -12.53 -2.50
CA GLY A 129 -8.75 -11.23 -2.82
C GLY A 129 -9.92 -10.86 -1.90
N TYR A 130 -10.85 -11.81 -1.68
CA TYR A 130 -11.96 -11.61 -0.77
C TYR A 130 -11.47 -11.37 0.67
N THR A 131 -10.58 -12.23 1.17
CA THR A 131 -10.05 -12.10 2.54
C THR A 131 -9.35 -10.76 2.76
N LEU A 132 -8.46 -10.35 1.85
CA LEU A 132 -7.73 -9.09 1.98
C LEU A 132 -8.66 -7.87 1.86
N HIS A 133 -9.66 -7.90 0.97
CA HIS A 133 -10.66 -6.81 0.89
C HIS A 133 -11.52 -6.72 2.14
N THR A 134 -11.95 -7.85 2.70
CA THR A 134 -12.77 -7.89 3.92
C THR A 134 -11.98 -7.49 5.16
N VAL A 135 -10.67 -7.77 5.23
CA VAL A 135 -9.86 -7.43 6.42
C VAL A 135 -9.34 -5.99 6.36
N SER A 136 -9.05 -5.45 5.18
CA SER A 136 -8.54 -4.07 5.03
C SER A 136 -9.57 -2.99 5.42
N THR A 137 -10.85 -3.20 5.13
CA THR A 137 -11.94 -2.26 5.48
C THR A 137 -12.11 -2.05 7.01
N PRO A 138 -12.24 -3.10 7.85
CA PRO A 138 -12.40 -2.96 9.29
C PRO A 138 -11.08 -2.58 10.01
N ILE A 139 -9.90 -2.85 9.45
CA ILE A 139 -8.64 -2.38 10.06
C ILE A 139 -8.52 -0.86 10.01
N ALA A 140 -8.99 -0.21 8.94
CA ALA A 140 -9.09 1.25 8.89
C ALA A 140 -9.99 1.79 10.03
N CYS A 141 -11.06 1.07 10.38
CA CYS A 141 -11.89 1.37 11.56
C CYS A 141 -11.22 1.00 12.89
N THR A 142 -10.34 -0.01 12.94
CA THR A 142 -9.66 -0.45 14.16
C THR A 142 -8.55 0.51 14.60
N ILE A 143 -7.97 1.27 13.67
CA ILE A 143 -7.12 2.44 13.99
C ILE A 143 -7.85 3.40 14.95
N ARG A 144 -9.19 3.50 14.83
CA ARG A 144 -10.03 4.29 15.74
C ARG A 144 -10.11 3.69 17.16
N PHE A 145 -9.94 2.38 17.33
CA PHE A 145 -10.02 1.72 18.64
C PHE A 145 -8.75 1.92 19.48
N CYS A 146 -7.59 1.94 18.82
CA CYS A 146 -6.32 2.30 19.46
C CYS A 146 -6.33 3.80 19.83
N TRP A 147 -6.89 4.64 18.96
CA TRP A 147 -7.14 6.06 19.22
C TRP A 147 -8.16 6.34 20.34
N SER A 148 -9.25 5.59 20.43
CA SER A 148 -10.31 5.87 21.41
C SER A 148 -9.89 5.59 22.86
N ASN A 149 -8.75 4.94 23.06
CA ASN A 149 -8.13 4.70 24.38
C ASN A 149 -6.92 5.63 24.65
N ALA A 150 -6.66 6.60 23.77
CA ALA A 150 -5.54 7.54 23.82
C ALA A 150 -5.90 8.91 24.42
#